data_AF-A0AAV0YE42-F1
#
_entry.id   AF-A0AAV0YE42-F1
#
_cell.length_a   1.000
_cell.length_b   1.000
_cell.length_c   1.000
_cell.angle_alpha   90.00
_cell.angle_beta   90.00
_cell.angle_gamma   90.00
#
_symmetry.space_group_name_H-M   'P 1'
#
loop_
_entity.id
_entity.type
_entity.pdbx_description
1 polymer ?
#
loop_
_entity_poly.entity_id
_entity_poly.type
_entity_poly.pdbx_seq_one_letter_code
_entity_poly.pdbx_strand_id
1 'polypeptide(L)'
;MDLLSDWGMIDSIKQEIGWLSFDCILNKSIHFSNNINDLLSSMNLPDDILVSSTFPVTRKSRKKRMYDEICEDESPELPLDKFRVDTYQTIVDQITISLNERFTDNNKLIADVQYLLPKNFKLIEQMPNTALKHLENLANLEHIQLGLELKNLSKVYPKINMSTIDKTKQIYHQLDTESDENTDDNEENMYENTAFPCK
;
A
#
# COMPACT_ATOMS: atom_id res chain seq x y z
N MET A 1 -7.01 3.85 3.10
CA MET A 1 -6.30 2.68 2.56
C MET A 1 -6.54 1.52 3.49
N ASP A 2 -6.87 0.35 2.95
CA ASP A 2 -6.94 -0.90 3.70
C ASP A 2 -5.65 -1.69 3.47
N LEU A 3 -5.37 -2.66 4.37
CA LEU A 3 -4.10 -3.39 4.35
C LEU A 3 -3.89 -4.20 3.05
N LEU A 4 -4.97 -4.70 2.45
CA LEU A 4 -4.88 -5.42 1.17
C LEU A 4 -4.63 -4.47 -0.02
N SER A 5 -5.14 -3.24 0.01
CA SER A 5 -4.78 -2.23 -0.99
C SER A 5 -3.32 -1.85 -0.88
N ASP A 6 -2.82 -1.65 0.34
CA ASP A 6 -1.39 -1.35 0.59
C ASP A 6 -0.50 -2.49 0.07
N TRP A 7 -0.93 -3.72 0.30
CA TRP A 7 -0.29 -4.91 -0.27
C TRP A 7 -0.32 -4.93 -1.80
N GLY A 8 -1.48 -4.66 -2.40
CA GLY A 8 -1.63 -4.59 -3.86
C GLY A 8 -0.74 -3.51 -4.50
N MET A 9 -0.49 -2.40 -3.80
CA MET A 9 0.46 -1.39 -4.24
C MET A 9 1.89 -1.95 -4.26
N ILE A 10 2.30 -2.72 -3.25
CA ILE A 10 3.63 -3.35 -3.20
C ILE A 10 3.81 -4.33 -4.37
N ASP A 11 2.81 -5.16 -4.65
CA ASP A 11 2.87 -6.09 -5.79
C ASP A 11 2.94 -5.35 -7.13
N SER A 12 2.21 -4.24 -7.27
CA SER A 12 2.28 -3.38 -8.46
C SER A 12 3.68 -2.78 -8.62
N ILE A 13 4.27 -2.26 -7.55
CA ILE A 13 5.64 -1.72 -7.54
C ILE A 13 6.66 -2.78 -7.95
N LYS A 14 6.53 -4.03 -7.46
CA LYS A 14 7.41 -5.14 -7.87
C LYS A 14 7.35 -5.39 -9.38
N GLN A 15 6.16 -5.33 -9.97
CA GLN A 15 6.00 -5.48 -11.43
C GLN A 15 6.61 -4.30 -12.19
N GLU A 16 6.39 -3.08 -11.75
CA GLU A 16 6.94 -1.87 -12.37
C GLU A 16 8.48 -1.86 -12.36
N ILE A 17 9.09 -2.27 -11.25
CA ILE A 17 10.56 -2.42 -11.16
C ILE A 17 11.05 -3.46 -12.16
N GLY A 18 10.32 -4.58 -12.34
CA GLY A 18 10.65 -5.60 -13.34
C GLY A 18 10.60 -5.08 -14.79
N TRP A 19 9.81 -4.05 -15.07
CA TRP A 19 9.75 -3.40 -16.38
C TRP A 19 10.73 -2.25 -16.57
N LEU A 20 11.37 -1.79 -15.49
CA LEU A 20 12.33 -0.70 -15.55
C LEU A 20 13.63 -1.16 -16.22
N SER A 21 13.68 -1.10 -17.55
CA SER A 21 14.86 -1.52 -18.31
C SER A 21 16.02 -0.54 -18.19
N PHE A 22 17.24 -1.07 -18.17
CA PHE A 22 18.47 -0.28 -18.20
C PHE A 22 18.49 0.73 -19.35
N ASP A 23 18.06 0.31 -20.55
CA ASP A 23 18.05 1.18 -21.74
C ASP A 23 17.10 2.36 -21.59
N CYS A 24 15.95 2.18 -20.92
CA CYS A 24 15.02 3.27 -20.64
C CYS A 24 15.66 4.33 -19.72
N ILE A 25 16.35 3.88 -18.66
CA ILE A 25 17.06 4.79 -17.76
C ILE A 25 18.19 5.49 -18.51
N LEU A 26 19.00 4.75 -19.26
CA LEU A 26 20.13 5.30 -20.01
C LEU A 26 19.66 6.37 -21.01
N ASN A 27 18.61 6.10 -21.78
CA ASN A 27 18.06 7.06 -22.72
C ASN A 27 17.52 8.32 -22.04
N LYS A 28 16.84 8.17 -20.89
CA LYS A 28 16.38 9.31 -20.09
C LYS A 28 17.55 10.12 -19.53
N SER A 29 18.62 9.46 -19.09
CA SER A 29 19.84 10.14 -18.61
C SER A 29 20.54 10.89 -19.72
N ILE A 30 20.66 10.32 -20.93
CA ILE A 30 21.23 11.01 -22.10
C ILE A 30 20.38 12.22 -22.48
N HIS A 31 19.05 12.06 -22.52
CA HIS A 31 18.13 13.16 -22.79
C HIS A 31 18.26 14.27 -21.74
N PHE A 32 18.41 13.92 -20.46
CA PHE A 32 18.66 14.87 -19.40
C PHE A 32 19.97 15.63 -19.61
N SER A 33 21.08 14.95 -19.90
CA SER A 33 22.36 15.60 -20.18
C SER A 33 22.27 16.57 -21.37
N ASN A 34 21.57 16.18 -22.44
CA ASN A 34 21.36 17.03 -23.60
C ASN A 34 20.51 18.27 -23.26
N ASN A 35 19.39 18.09 -22.54
CA ASN A 35 18.56 19.21 -22.09
C ASN A 35 19.33 20.22 -21.23
N ILE A 36 20.23 19.74 -20.36
CA ILE A 36 21.06 20.62 -19.53
C ILE A 36 22.07 21.36 -20.42
N ASN A 37 22.68 20.68 -21.38
CA ASN A 37 23.58 21.35 -22.32
C ASN A 37 22.86 22.43 -23.14
N ASP A 38 21.64 22.18 -23.63
CA ASP A 38 20.82 23.18 -24.32
C ASP A 38 20.51 24.39 -23.42
N LEU A 39 20.21 24.15 -22.14
CA LEU A 39 20.00 25.21 -21.15
C LEU A 39 21.29 26.02 -20.91
N LEU A 40 22.44 25.34 -20.76
CA LEU A 40 23.73 26.00 -20.55
C LEU A 40 24.12 26.86 -21.76
N SER A 41 23.87 26.38 -22.98
CA SER A 41 24.05 27.15 -24.21
C SER A 41 23.17 28.41 -24.25
N SER A 42 21.93 28.33 -23.73
CA SER A 42 21.05 29.51 -23.64
C SER A 42 21.52 30.58 -22.65
N MET A 43 22.38 30.22 -21.69
CA MET A 43 22.88 31.10 -20.63
C MET A 43 24.17 31.87 -21.00
N ASN A 44 24.69 31.73 -22.24
CA ASN A 44 25.95 32.33 -22.70
C ASN A 44 27.15 32.00 -21.78
N LEU A 45 27.19 30.78 -21.24
CA LEU A 45 28.33 30.27 -20.48
C LEU A 45 29.49 29.90 -21.43
N PRO A 46 30.73 29.83 -20.94
CA PRO A 46 31.87 29.35 -21.74
C PRO A 46 31.60 27.94 -22.30
N ASP A 47 31.92 27.72 -23.57
CA ASP A 47 31.71 26.44 -24.29
C ASP A 47 32.42 25.24 -23.64
N ASP A 48 33.36 25.50 -22.73
CA ASP A 48 34.10 24.48 -21.97
C ASP A 48 33.25 23.81 -20.88
N ILE A 49 32.10 24.38 -20.51
CA ILE A 49 31.18 23.82 -19.51
C ILE A 49 30.14 22.95 -20.22
N LEU A 50 30.48 21.67 -20.43
CA LEU A 50 29.60 20.69 -21.05
C LEU A 50 29.39 19.46 -20.16
N VAL A 51 28.14 19.04 -20.03
CA VAL A 51 27.77 17.79 -19.37
C VAL A 51 27.96 16.64 -20.36
N SER A 52 28.89 15.73 -20.07
CA SER A 52 29.09 14.53 -20.88
C SER A 52 27.84 13.64 -20.85
N SER A 53 27.44 13.16 -22.03
CA SER A 53 26.37 12.16 -22.20
C SER A 53 26.89 10.72 -22.22
N THR A 54 28.21 10.52 -22.12
CA THR A 54 28.84 9.19 -22.20
C THR A 54 29.71 8.89 -20.98
N PHE A 55 29.86 7.60 -20.67
CA PHE A 55 30.70 7.13 -19.58
C PHE A 55 32.18 7.41 -19.84
N PRO A 56 32.95 7.80 -18.81
CA PRO A 56 34.38 8.06 -18.97
C PRO A 56 35.14 6.78 -19.31
N VAL A 57 35.98 6.86 -20.34
CA VAL A 57 36.86 5.75 -20.73
C VAL A 57 38.06 5.71 -19.80
N THR A 58 38.16 4.68 -18.98
CA THR A 58 39.31 4.48 -18.08
C THR A 58 40.37 3.60 -18.74
N ARG A 59 41.64 4.02 -18.65
CA ARG A 59 42.77 3.22 -19.14
C ARG A 59 42.94 1.98 -18.26
N LYS A 60 42.94 0.80 -18.87
CA LYS A 60 43.19 -0.45 -18.14
C LYS A 60 44.68 -0.76 -18.07
N SER A 61 45.17 -0.97 -16.85
CA SER A 61 46.47 -1.58 -16.65
C SER A 61 46.28 -3.09 -16.59
N ARG A 62 46.69 -3.81 -17.64
CA ARG A 62 46.67 -5.27 -17.63
C ARG A 62 47.96 -5.78 -16.98
N LYS A 63 47.81 -6.56 -15.90
CA LYS A 63 48.91 -7.35 -15.33
C LYS A 63 49.01 -8.67 -16.08
N LYS A 64 50.23 -9.15 -16.28
CA LYS A 64 50.47 -10.44 -16.95
C LYS A 64 50.04 -11.56 -16.00
N ARG A 65 49.15 -12.45 -16.45
CA ARG A 65 48.68 -13.62 -15.67
C ARG A 65 49.73 -14.73 -15.67
N MET A 66 49.87 -15.43 -14.55
CA MET A 66 50.75 -16.61 -14.43
C MET A 66 49.93 -17.91 -14.52
N TYR A 67 50.58 -19.00 -14.94
CA TYR A 67 49.92 -20.28 -15.28
C TYR A 67 49.18 -20.95 -14.09
N ASP A 68 49.61 -20.67 -12.84
CA ASP A 68 49.06 -21.28 -11.63
C ASP A 68 48.14 -20.35 -10.80
N GLU A 69 47.69 -19.21 -11.37
CA GLU A 69 46.79 -18.29 -10.67
C GLU A 69 45.32 -18.78 -10.74
N ILE A 70 44.64 -18.82 -9.58
CA ILE A 70 43.19 -19.06 -9.51
C ILE A 70 42.49 -17.93 -10.26
N CYS A 71 41.65 -18.28 -11.24
CA CYS A 71 40.94 -17.31 -12.06
C CYS A 71 39.69 -16.82 -11.31
N GLU A 72 39.54 -15.50 -11.19
CA GLU A 72 38.25 -14.87 -10.86
C GLU A 72 37.38 -14.76 -12.13
N ASP A 73 36.07 -14.63 -11.94
CA ASP A 73 35.14 -14.34 -13.02
C ASP A 73 35.51 -13.02 -13.70
N GLU A 74 35.47 -13.02 -15.04
CA GLU A 74 35.87 -11.87 -15.83
C GLU A 74 34.80 -10.77 -15.74
N SER A 75 35.13 -9.65 -15.08
CA SER A 75 34.24 -8.50 -14.99
C SER A 75 34.07 -7.80 -16.34
N PRO A 76 32.88 -7.26 -16.67
CA PRO A 76 32.65 -6.53 -17.91
C PRO A 76 33.67 -5.43 -18.13
N GLU A 77 34.22 -5.42 -19.33
CA GLU A 77 35.31 -4.56 -19.69
C GLU A 77 34.85 -3.16 -20.11
N LEU A 78 33.68 -3.05 -20.74
CA LEU A 78 33.16 -1.78 -21.22
C LEU A 78 32.53 -0.98 -20.06
N PRO A 79 32.79 0.33 -19.93
CA PRO A 79 32.24 1.14 -18.83
C PRO A 79 30.72 1.06 -18.70
N LEU A 80 30.02 0.99 -19.83
CA LEU A 80 28.56 0.88 -19.89
C LEU A 80 28.07 -0.47 -19.36
N ASP A 81 28.65 -1.57 -19.82
CA ASP A 81 28.29 -2.91 -19.36
C ASP A 81 28.67 -3.11 -17.89
N LYS A 82 29.81 -2.56 -17.49
CA LYS A 82 30.25 -2.55 -16.10
C LYS A 82 29.24 -1.83 -15.21
N PHE A 83 28.79 -0.64 -15.60
CA PHE A 83 27.77 0.08 -14.84
C PHE A 83 26.43 -0.67 -14.82
N ARG A 84 26.04 -1.30 -15.94
CA ARG A 84 24.83 -2.10 -16.03
C ARG A 84 24.83 -3.26 -15.03
N VAL A 85 25.94 -4.01 -14.95
CA VAL A 85 26.06 -5.18 -14.08
C VAL A 85 26.35 -4.77 -12.64
N ASP A 86 27.41 -3.99 -12.40
CA ASP A 86 27.90 -3.72 -11.04
C ASP A 86 26.97 -2.76 -10.28
N THR A 87 26.32 -1.83 -10.97
CA THR A 87 25.51 -0.78 -10.34
C THR A 87 24.02 -1.02 -10.54
N TYR A 88 23.55 -1.01 -11.80
CA TYR A 88 22.10 -1.08 -12.07
C TYR A 88 21.50 -2.40 -11.58
N GLN A 89 22.10 -3.54 -11.94
CA GLN A 89 21.58 -4.84 -11.51
C GLN A 89 21.61 -4.97 -9.99
N THR A 90 22.73 -4.59 -9.35
CA THR A 90 22.85 -4.58 -7.89
C THR A 90 21.76 -3.74 -7.22
N ILE A 91 21.42 -2.56 -7.74
CA ILE A 91 20.35 -1.71 -7.21
C ILE A 91 18.98 -2.40 -7.36
N VAL A 92 18.68 -2.92 -8.54
CA VAL A 92 17.40 -3.60 -8.81
C VAL A 92 17.24 -4.83 -7.92
N ASP A 93 18.30 -5.63 -7.78
CA ASP A 93 18.33 -6.81 -6.93
C ASP A 93 18.14 -6.42 -5.46
N GLN A 94 18.84 -5.41 -4.98
CA GLN A 94 18.71 -4.94 -3.61
C GLN A 94 17.30 -4.44 -3.29
N ILE A 95 16.67 -3.71 -4.21
CA ILE A 95 15.27 -3.27 -4.05
C ILE A 95 14.35 -4.49 -4.03
N THR A 96 14.54 -5.44 -4.96
CA THR A 96 13.72 -6.64 -5.06
C THR A 96 13.82 -7.51 -3.80
N ILE A 97 15.03 -7.73 -3.31
CA ILE A 97 15.30 -8.48 -2.07
C ILE A 97 14.66 -7.76 -0.89
N SER A 98 14.88 -6.45 -0.72
CA SER A 98 14.31 -5.66 0.37
C SER A 98 12.78 -5.71 0.39
N LEU A 99 12.14 -5.61 -0.78
CA LEU A 99 10.68 -5.75 -0.89
C LEU A 99 10.21 -7.18 -0.62
N ASN A 100 10.97 -8.19 -1.02
CA ASN A 100 10.59 -9.57 -0.78
C ASN A 100 10.73 -9.95 0.70
N GLU A 101 11.83 -9.61 1.35
CA GLU A 101 12.07 -9.89 2.77
C GLU A 101 11.03 -9.22 3.68
N ARG A 102 10.67 -7.96 3.39
CA ARG A 102 9.75 -7.21 4.26
C ARG A 102 8.30 -7.65 4.14
N PHE A 103 7.89 -8.06 2.95
CA PHE A 103 6.48 -8.19 2.63
C PHE A 103 6.06 -9.65 2.42
N THR A 104 6.87 -10.50 1.78
CA THR A 104 6.41 -11.84 1.29
C THR A 104 5.88 -12.75 2.39
N ASP A 105 6.47 -12.72 3.58
CA ASP A 105 6.16 -13.67 4.65
C ASP A 105 4.82 -13.40 5.34
N ASN A 106 4.35 -12.16 5.32
CA ASN A 106 3.20 -11.73 6.13
C ASN A 106 1.88 -11.65 5.36
N ASN A 107 1.85 -12.02 4.07
CA ASN A 107 0.65 -11.85 3.23
C ASN A 107 -0.57 -12.58 3.81
N LYS A 108 -0.40 -13.84 4.23
CA LYS A 108 -1.47 -14.64 4.84
C LYS A 108 -1.97 -14.02 6.16
N LEU A 109 -1.05 -13.48 6.96
CA LEU A 109 -1.38 -12.82 8.21
C LEU A 109 -2.15 -11.51 7.96
N ILE A 110 -1.72 -10.72 6.98
CA ILE A 110 -2.40 -9.48 6.60
C ILE A 110 -3.84 -9.77 6.14
N ALA A 111 -4.02 -10.81 5.32
CA ALA A 111 -5.35 -11.25 4.87
C ALA A 111 -6.26 -11.65 6.05
N ASP A 112 -5.71 -12.35 7.05
CA ASP A 112 -6.46 -12.74 8.25
C ASP A 112 -6.80 -11.53 9.14
N VAL A 113 -5.82 -10.65 9.40
CA VAL A 113 -5.98 -9.47 10.27
C VAL A 113 -6.97 -8.46 9.68
N GLN A 114 -7.13 -8.40 8.37
CA GLN A 114 -8.11 -7.52 7.73
C GLN A 114 -9.53 -7.70 8.30
N TYR A 115 -9.92 -8.93 8.63
CA TYR A 115 -11.25 -9.23 9.18
C TYR A 115 -11.41 -8.84 10.65
N LEU A 116 -10.30 -8.63 11.38
CA LEU A 116 -10.31 -8.12 12.74
C LEU A 116 -10.52 -6.60 12.79
N LEU A 117 -10.38 -5.90 11.67
CA LEU A 117 -10.62 -4.47 11.60
C LEU A 117 -12.13 -4.17 11.59
N PRO A 118 -12.63 -3.32 12.51
CA PRO A 118 -14.07 -3.05 12.60
C PRO A 118 -14.71 -2.49 11.33
N LYS A 119 -13.92 -1.82 10.49
CA LYS A 119 -14.34 -1.31 9.18
C LYS A 119 -14.87 -2.43 8.26
N ASN A 120 -14.35 -3.64 8.42
CA ASN A 120 -14.65 -4.80 7.57
C ASN A 120 -15.64 -5.78 8.23
N PHE A 121 -16.20 -5.45 9.39
CA PHE A 121 -17.10 -6.34 10.11
C PHE A 121 -18.36 -6.71 9.32
N LYS A 122 -18.79 -5.85 8.41
CA LYS A 122 -19.89 -6.12 7.47
C LYS A 122 -19.59 -7.27 6.50
N LEU A 123 -18.30 -7.55 6.25
CA LEU A 123 -17.84 -8.55 5.28
C LEU A 123 -17.58 -9.92 5.93
N ILE A 124 -17.68 -10.03 7.26
CA ILE A 124 -17.42 -11.28 8.00
C ILE A 124 -18.39 -12.39 7.56
N GLU A 125 -19.63 -12.06 7.17
CA GLU A 125 -20.59 -13.06 6.69
C GLU A 125 -20.19 -13.70 5.36
N GLN A 126 -19.35 -13.03 4.57
CA GLN A 126 -18.87 -13.49 3.26
C GLN A 126 -17.40 -13.94 3.33
N MET A 127 -16.86 -14.12 4.53
CA MET A 127 -15.47 -14.50 4.74
C MET A 127 -15.21 -15.92 4.21
N PRO A 128 -14.11 -16.15 3.47
CA PRO A 128 -13.73 -17.50 3.03
C PRO A 128 -13.42 -18.43 4.20
N ASN A 129 -13.74 -19.72 4.06
CA ASN A 129 -13.40 -20.75 5.06
C ASN A 129 -11.89 -20.93 5.29
N THR A 130 -11.06 -20.39 4.39
CA THR A 130 -9.60 -20.37 4.52
C THR A 130 -9.07 -19.21 5.35
N ALA A 131 -9.88 -18.18 5.60
CA ALA A 131 -9.48 -17.05 6.41
C ALA A 131 -9.31 -17.46 7.88
N LEU A 132 -8.49 -16.69 8.60
CA LEU A 132 -8.11 -16.86 10.01
C LEU A 132 -7.27 -18.10 10.32
N LYS A 133 -7.04 -18.99 9.34
CA LYS A 133 -6.24 -20.22 9.56
C LYS A 133 -4.80 -19.92 9.95
N HIS A 134 -4.19 -18.89 9.40
CA HIS A 134 -2.80 -18.59 9.72
C HIS A 134 -2.71 -18.01 11.14
N LEU A 135 -3.66 -17.14 11.49
CA LEU A 135 -3.78 -16.57 12.83
C LEU A 135 -4.12 -17.63 13.89
N GLU A 136 -5.01 -18.58 13.56
CA GLU A 136 -5.34 -19.76 14.38
C GLU A 136 -4.07 -20.54 14.76
N ASN A 137 -3.27 -20.90 13.75
CA ASN A 137 -2.04 -21.66 13.95
C ASN A 137 -1.02 -20.89 14.81
N LEU A 138 -0.90 -19.58 14.62
CA LEU A 138 0.01 -18.73 15.40
C LEU A 138 -0.44 -18.57 16.86
N ALA A 139 -1.76 -18.43 17.08
CA ALA A 139 -2.34 -18.21 18.40
C ALA A 139 -2.62 -19.52 19.15
N ASN A 140 -2.50 -20.68 18.48
CA ASN A 140 -2.86 -21.99 18.99
C ASN A 140 -4.30 -22.02 19.55
N LEU A 141 -5.23 -21.52 18.75
CA LEU A 141 -6.67 -21.47 19.05
C LEU A 141 -7.44 -22.42 18.15
N GLU A 142 -8.70 -22.70 18.48
CA GLU A 142 -9.60 -23.49 17.62
C GLU A 142 -10.26 -22.59 16.56
N HIS A 143 -10.14 -22.95 15.27
CA HIS A 143 -10.72 -22.19 14.14
C HIS A 143 -12.19 -21.81 14.35
N ILE A 144 -13.01 -22.81 14.72
CA ILE A 144 -14.46 -22.68 14.81
C ILE A 144 -14.82 -21.66 15.89
N GLN A 145 -14.17 -21.76 17.05
CA GLN A 145 -14.39 -20.84 18.16
C GLN A 145 -13.97 -19.42 17.78
N LEU A 146 -12.81 -19.25 17.13
CA LEU A 146 -12.34 -17.95 16.68
C LEU A 146 -13.31 -17.28 15.70
N GLY A 147 -13.85 -18.05 14.74
CA GLY A 147 -14.83 -17.54 13.78
C GLY A 147 -16.17 -17.14 14.44
N LEU A 148 -16.65 -17.94 15.40
CA LEU A 148 -17.86 -17.64 16.16
C LEU A 148 -17.70 -16.38 17.00
N GLU A 149 -16.59 -16.26 17.74
CA GLU A 149 -16.31 -15.08 18.57
C GLU A 149 -16.16 -13.81 17.72
N LEU A 150 -15.49 -13.90 16.58
CA LEU A 150 -15.36 -12.76 15.67
C LEU A 150 -16.74 -12.31 15.14
N LYS A 151 -17.62 -13.27 14.83
CA LYS A 151 -19.00 -12.97 14.39
C LYS A 151 -19.87 -12.40 15.52
N ASN A 152 -19.64 -12.82 16.76
CA ASN A 152 -20.33 -12.24 17.92
C ASN A 152 -19.83 -10.81 18.16
N LEU A 153 -18.51 -10.61 18.16
CA LEU A 153 -17.87 -9.31 18.30
C LEU A 153 -18.38 -8.34 17.24
N SER A 154 -18.52 -8.78 15.98
CA SER A 154 -18.99 -7.93 14.90
C SER A 154 -20.41 -7.39 15.11
N LYS A 155 -21.29 -8.18 15.73
CA LYS A 155 -22.67 -7.78 16.09
C LYS A 155 -22.71 -6.85 17.29
N VAL A 156 -21.82 -7.04 18.26
CA VAL A 156 -21.80 -6.26 19.50
C VAL A 156 -21.05 -4.93 19.32
N TYR A 157 -20.03 -4.89 18.46
CA TYR A 157 -19.15 -3.73 18.25
C TYR A 157 -19.89 -2.41 17.96
N PRO A 158 -20.94 -2.35 17.11
CA PRO A 158 -21.69 -1.12 16.87
C PRO A 158 -22.32 -0.53 18.14
N LYS A 159 -22.72 -1.38 19.10
CA LYS A 159 -23.29 -0.95 20.38
C LYS A 159 -22.20 -0.36 21.29
N ILE A 160 -21.00 -0.94 21.27
CA ILE A 160 -19.87 -0.49 22.08
C ILE A 160 -19.27 0.82 21.53
N ASN A 161 -19.11 0.90 20.21
CA ASN A 161 -18.50 2.01 19.50
C ASN A 161 -19.47 3.18 19.22
N MET A 162 -20.65 3.18 19.84
CA MET A 162 -21.62 4.25 19.70
C MET A 162 -21.07 5.57 20.27
N SER A 163 -21.31 6.68 19.57
CA SER A 163 -20.80 8.00 20.00
C SER A 163 -21.45 8.42 21.32
N THR A 164 -20.78 9.28 22.09
CA THR A 164 -21.36 9.84 23.33
C THR A 164 -22.69 10.53 23.05
N ILE A 165 -22.81 11.22 21.92
CA ILE A 165 -24.05 11.89 21.50
C ILE A 165 -25.18 10.89 21.30
N ASP A 166 -24.91 9.78 20.61
CA ASP A 166 -25.92 8.76 20.32
C ASP A 166 -26.30 7.97 21.57
N LYS A 167 -25.34 7.71 22.47
CA LYS A 167 -25.59 7.13 23.80
C LYS A 167 -26.50 8.02 24.63
N THR A 168 -26.22 9.33 24.66
CA THR A 168 -27.04 10.31 25.37
C THR A 168 -28.45 10.39 24.78
N LYS A 169 -28.58 10.39 23.45
CA LYS A 169 -29.89 10.35 22.78
C LYS A 169 -30.68 9.11 23.17
N GLN A 170 -30.07 7.92 23.18
CA GLN A 170 -30.75 6.69 23.59
C GLN A 170 -31.28 6.76 25.02
N ILE A 171 -30.50 7.32 25.95
CA ILE A 171 -30.91 7.46 27.36
C ILE A 171 -32.11 8.41 27.47
N TYR A 172 -32.05 9.59 26.84
CA TYR A 172 -33.17 10.53 26.89
C TYR A 172 -34.43 10.01 26.16
N HIS A 173 -34.28 9.31 25.03
CA HIS A 173 -35.42 8.69 24.34
C HIS A 173 -36.06 7.54 25.13
N GLN A 174 -35.28 6.81 25.94
CA GLN A 174 -35.81 5.78 26.85
C GLN A 174 -36.59 6.41 28.01
N LEU A 175 -36.12 7.55 28.52
CA LEU A 175 -36.82 8.30 29.57
C LEU A 175 -38.17 8.86 29.10
N ASP A 176 -38.27 9.29 27.83
CA ASP A 176 -39.53 9.80 27.26
C ASP A 176 -40.59 8.70 27.07
N THR A 177 -40.18 7.44 26.84
CA THR A 177 -41.11 6.30 26.68
C THR A 177 -41.51 5.62 27.99
N GLU A 178 -40.78 5.84 29.09
CA GLU A 178 -41.15 5.29 30.41
C GLU A 178 -42.18 6.19 31.15
N SER A 179 -42.50 7.37 30.62
CA SER A 179 -43.42 8.32 31.25
C SER A 179 -44.83 8.40 30.66
N ASP A 180 -45.16 7.62 29.62
CA ASP A 180 -46.43 7.79 28.89
C ASP A 180 -47.22 6.49 28.64
N GLU A 181 -47.16 5.56 29.59
CA GLU A 181 -48.22 4.55 29.75
C GLU A 181 -49.31 5.09 30.69
N ASN A 182 -50.12 6.07 30.25
CA ASN A 182 -51.50 6.32 30.72
C ASN A 182 -52.11 7.56 30.03
N THR A 183 -52.76 7.36 28.88
CA THR A 183 -54.06 7.95 28.46
C THR A 183 -54.34 7.42 27.06
N ASP A 184 -55.14 6.38 26.91
CA ASP A 184 -56.61 6.38 26.79
C ASP A 184 -57.12 7.09 25.53
N ASP A 185 -57.93 6.35 24.80
CA ASP A 185 -58.43 6.57 23.46
C ASP A 185 -59.24 7.88 23.31
N ASN A 186 -59.08 8.57 22.17
CA ASN A 186 -60.25 9.03 21.40
C ASN A 186 -59.91 9.50 19.99
N GLU A 187 -60.64 8.94 19.04
CA GLU A 187 -60.77 9.37 17.64
C GLU A 187 -61.31 10.80 17.54
N GLU A 188 -60.83 11.60 16.58
CA GLU A 188 -61.71 12.32 15.65
C GLU A 188 -60.93 12.86 14.43
N ASN A 189 -61.35 12.39 13.25
CA ASN A 189 -61.03 12.97 11.94
C ASN A 189 -61.67 14.35 11.80
N MET A 190 -60.98 15.35 11.25
CA MET A 190 -61.58 16.23 10.23
C MET A 190 -60.55 17.09 9.48
N TYR A 191 -60.70 17.07 8.16
CA TYR A 191 -60.05 17.93 7.17
C TYR A 191 -60.33 19.42 7.41
N GLU A 192 -59.37 20.31 7.17
CA GLU A 192 -59.56 21.40 6.20
C GLU A 192 -58.25 22.15 5.87
N ASN A 193 -57.95 22.18 4.57
CA ASN A 193 -57.17 23.22 3.91
C ASN A 193 -57.75 24.60 4.26
N THR A 194 -56.90 25.58 4.57
CA THR A 194 -56.91 26.85 3.83
C THR A 194 -55.57 27.58 4.02
N ALA A 195 -55.00 27.96 2.88
CA ALA A 195 -53.99 28.99 2.75
C ALA A 195 -54.50 30.33 3.34
N PHE A 196 -53.60 31.17 3.86
CA PHE A 196 -53.21 32.45 3.26
C PHE A 196 -52.04 33.09 4.04
N PRO A 197 -51.20 33.92 3.38
CA PRO A 197 -49.91 34.43 3.86
C PRO A 197 -50.00 35.89 4.35
N CYS A 198 -48.95 36.37 5.02
CA CYS A 198 -48.55 37.78 5.16
C CYS A 198 -47.22 37.83 5.95
N LYS A 199 -46.24 38.68 5.69
CA LYS A 199 -46.09 39.83 4.79
C LYS A 199 -44.60 40.12 4.64
#